data_AF-A0A9D9F9S9-F1
#
_entry.id   AF-A0A9D9F9S9-F1
#
_cell.length_a   1.000
_cell.length_b   1.000
_cell.length_c   1.000
_cell.angle_alpha   90.00
_cell.angle_beta   90.00
_cell.angle_gamma   90.00
#
_symmetry.space_group_name_H-M   'P 1'
#
loop_
_entity.id
_entity.type
_entity.pdbx_description
1 polymer ?
#
loop_
_entity_poly.entity_id
_entity_poly.type
_entity_poly.pdbx_seq_one_letter_code
_entity_poly.pdbx_strand_id
1 'polypeptide(L)'
;MIRAHGLPLAAILAGAAALMVFGLGSGSYWTIVALNLAMWIALTQSWSLFSGTTGYISLGHVVAYGIGAYVVAFSFKILPLWLSIPLAGVAAGLFALMVALPVLRVRGPYFVILTFGLAELVKYILLNVETGLGKSSRLLFGAPKPDTLLWIMVGLAVAATVALYAVHRSRFGRGLDAIREDETAAETIGIPVVRLKVLAYAASAVIPGMVGGVMALRSTYFEVLQVFNPTISFTIVTIAIIGGAGDARGPILGALFLVGLSEILQNASPQIYLILLGLCLIGCVLFLPTGLVGLLHRKGGAR
;
A
#
# COMPACT_ATOMS: atom_id res chain seq x y z
N MET A 1 -24.49 -4.60 3.36
CA MET A 1 -24.08 -5.71 4.25
C MET A 1 -23.06 -6.61 3.55
N ILE A 2 -21.77 -6.30 3.68
CA ILE A 2 -20.68 -7.15 3.15
C ILE A 2 -20.19 -7.99 4.33
N ARG A 3 -20.63 -9.26 4.41
CA ARG A 3 -20.16 -10.19 5.45
C ARG A 3 -18.68 -10.47 5.20
N ALA A 4 -17.82 -10.02 6.11
CA ALA A 4 -16.43 -10.43 6.18
C ALA A 4 -16.38 -11.95 6.46
N HIS A 5 -16.42 -12.76 5.40
CA HIS A 5 -15.98 -14.16 5.48
C HIS A 5 -14.48 -14.10 5.73
N GLY A 6 -14.11 -14.04 7.02
CA GLY A 6 -12.72 -13.92 7.41
C GLY A 6 -11.91 -15.01 6.75
N LEU A 7 -10.82 -14.63 6.07
CA LEU A 7 -9.76 -15.59 5.80
C LEU A 7 -9.39 -16.17 7.17
N PRO A 8 -9.40 -17.50 7.35
CA PRO A 8 -8.84 -18.06 8.57
C PRO A 8 -7.40 -17.56 8.65
N LEU A 9 -6.92 -17.17 9.83
CA LEU A 9 -5.54 -16.73 10.04
C LEU A 9 -4.54 -17.73 9.43
N ALA A 10 -4.91 -19.01 9.43
CA ALA A 10 -4.21 -20.10 8.75
C ALA A 10 -4.01 -19.89 7.24
N ALA A 11 -4.97 -19.31 6.50
CA ALA A 11 -4.83 -19.03 5.08
C ALA A 11 -3.84 -17.87 4.81
N ILE A 12 -3.81 -16.86 5.70
CA ILE A 12 -2.85 -15.75 5.61
C ILE A 12 -1.44 -16.28 5.85
N LEU A 13 -1.27 -17.09 6.89
CA LEU A 13 0.00 -17.72 7.23
C LEU A 13 0.46 -18.73 6.17
N ALA A 14 -0.46 -19.51 5.61
CA ALA A 14 -0.16 -20.44 4.51
C ALA A 14 0.25 -19.70 3.23
N GLY A 15 -0.43 -18.59 2.89
CA GLY A 15 -0.05 -17.75 1.76
C GLY A 15 1.33 -17.11 1.95
N ALA A 16 1.63 -16.62 3.15
CA ALA A 16 2.95 -16.09 3.51
C ALA A 16 4.04 -17.17 3.44
N ALA A 17 3.77 -18.37 3.95
CA ALA A 17 4.69 -19.51 3.87
C ALA A 17 4.93 -19.93 2.41
N ALA A 18 3.88 -19.99 1.59
CA ALA A 18 4.00 -20.29 0.17
C ALA A 18 4.87 -19.26 -0.58
N LEU A 19 4.66 -17.96 -0.30
CA LEU A 19 5.49 -16.88 -0.85
C LEU A 19 6.96 -17.01 -0.45
N MET A 20 7.24 -17.36 0.80
CA MET A 20 8.61 -17.55 1.28
C MET A 20 9.28 -18.77 0.66
N VAL A 21 8.59 -19.92 0.64
CA VAL A 21 9.11 -21.16 0.05
C VAL A 21 9.38 -20.97 -1.44
N PHE A 22 8.45 -20.33 -2.15
CA PHE A 22 8.61 -20.04 -3.57
C PHE A 22 9.76 -19.06 -3.84
N GLY A 23 9.82 -17.95 -3.08
CA GLY A 23 10.82 -16.91 -3.28
C GLY A 23 12.25 -17.32 -2.92
N LEU A 24 12.44 -18.11 -1.86
CA LEU A 24 13.76 -18.56 -1.40
C LEU A 24 14.22 -19.85 -2.09
N GLY A 25 13.29 -20.73 -2.49
CA GLY A 25 13.60 -22.02 -3.09
C GLY A 25 13.92 -21.98 -4.60
N SER A 26 13.55 -20.91 -5.30
CA SER A 26 13.54 -20.89 -6.77
C SER A 26 14.63 -20.02 -7.42
N GLY A 27 15.49 -19.35 -6.64
CA GLY A 27 16.60 -18.52 -7.12
C GLY A 27 16.34 -17.01 -7.12
N SER A 28 17.40 -16.21 -7.35
CA SER A 28 17.43 -14.75 -7.13
C SER A 28 16.33 -13.94 -7.85
N TYR A 29 15.98 -14.33 -9.08
CA TYR A 29 14.91 -13.69 -9.84
C TYR A 29 13.54 -13.85 -9.16
N TRP A 30 13.20 -15.08 -8.73
CA TRP A 30 11.94 -15.35 -8.05
C TRP A 30 11.88 -14.72 -6.66
N THR A 31 13.01 -14.54 -5.98
CA THR A 31 13.11 -13.75 -4.74
C THR A 31 12.67 -12.30 -4.98
N ILE A 32 13.10 -11.69 -6.09
CA ILE A 32 12.74 -10.31 -6.46
C ILE A 32 11.26 -10.21 -6.81
N VAL A 33 10.73 -11.16 -7.58
CA VAL A 33 9.30 -11.21 -7.94
C VAL A 33 8.44 -11.38 -6.68
N ALA A 34 8.82 -12.28 -5.78
CA ALA A 34 8.13 -12.49 -4.50
C ALA A 34 8.19 -11.24 -3.60
N LEU A 35 9.33 -10.53 -3.58
CA LEU A 35 9.49 -9.29 -2.82
C LEU A 35 8.58 -8.18 -3.37
N ASN A 36 8.52 -8.02 -4.70
CA ASN A 36 7.60 -7.08 -5.35
C ASN A 36 6.13 -7.41 -5.05
N LEU A 37 5.77 -8.69 -5.13
CA LEU A 37 4.41 -9.14 -4.82
C LEU A 37 4.06 -8.85 -3.35
N ALA A 38 4.94 -9.16 -2.41
CA ALA A 38 4.76 -8.85 -0.99
C ALA A 38 4.64 -7.34 -0.73
N MET A 39 5.46 -6.52 -1.40
CA MET A 39 5.40 -5.07 -1.35
C MET A 39 4.01 -4.56 -1.77
N TRP A 40 3.52 -4.97 -2.95
CA TRP A 40 2.22 -4.53 -3.45
C TRP A 40 1.06 -4.99 -2.56
N ILE A 41 1.15 -6.20 -1.98
CA ILE A 41 0.17 -6.66 -0.98
C ILE A 41 0.21 -5.74 0.25
N ALA A 42 1.39 -5.48 0.83
CA ALA A 42 1.52 -4.64 2.02
C ALA A 42 0.96 -3.21 1.80
N LEU A 43 1.34 -2.58 0.67
CA LEU A 43 0.89 -1.24 0.33
C LEU A 43 -0.62 -1.20 0.09
N THR A 44 -1.16 -2.14 -0.68
CA THR A 44 -2.59 -2.15 -0.99
C THR A 44 -3.45 -2.49 0.21
N GLN A 45 -3.02 -3.40 1.08
CA GLN A 45 -3.69 -3.71 2.35
C GLN A 45 -3.71 -2.50 3.29
N SER A 46 -2.59 -1.79 3.40
CA SER A 46 -2.52 -0.57 4.20
C SER A 46 -3.41 0.54 3.65
N TRP A 47 -3.48 0.69 2.32
CA TRP A 47 -4.38 1.63 1.67
C TRP A 47 -5.85 1.28 1.91
N SER A 48 -6.22 0.00 1.77
CA SER A 48 -7.57 -0.49 2.07
C SER A 48 -8.00 -0.25 3.51
N LEU A 49 -7.06 -0.17 4.46
CA LEU A 49 -7.36 0.13 5.87
C LEU A 49 -8.04 1.49 6.04
N PHE A 50 -7.61 2.49 5.28
CA PHE A 50 -8.25 3.81 5.27
C PHE A 50 -9.27 3.93 4.15
N SER A 51 -8.85 3.75 2.90
CA SER A 51 -9.66 4.04 1.72
C SER A 51 -10.77 3.02 1.47
N GLY A 52 -10.52 1.74 1.77
CA GLY A 52 -11.53 0.69 1.61
C GLY A 52 -12.67 0.78 2.63
N THR A 53 -12.34 1.19 3.86
CA THR A 53 -13.30 1.31 4.98
C THR A 53 -14.04 2.64 4.99
N THR A 54 -13.40 3.76 4.61
CA THR A 54 -14.02 5.09 4.63
C THR A 54 -14.64 5.51 3.29
N GLY A 55 -14.30 4.85 2.19
CA GLY A 55 -14.73 5.24 0.82
C GLY A 55 -13.95 6.41 0.21
N TYR A 56 -13.01 7.00 0.95
CA TYR A 56 -12.15 8.06 0.44
C TYR A 56 -11.01 7.48 -0.37
N ILE A 57 -10.76 7.95 -1.59
CA ILE A 57 -9.61 7.50 -2.39
C ILE A 57 -8.41 8.41 -2.08
N SER A 58 -7.38 7.88 -1.41
CA SER A 58 -6.16 8.65 -1.11
C SER A 58 -5.05 8.34 -2.10
N LEU A 59 -4.49 9.36 -2.74
CA LEU A 59 -3.26 9.25 -3.55
C LEU A 59 -2.00 9.69 -2.78
N GLY A 60 -2.11 9.91 -1.48
CA GLY A 60 -1.03 10.41 -0.63
C GLY A 60 -0.13 9.33 -0.03
N HIS A 61 -0.42 8.04 -0.20
CA HIS A 61 0.34 6.95 0.44
C HIS A 61 1.80 6.87 -0.04
N VAL A 62 2.09 7.39 -1.24
CA VAL A 62 3.47 7.59 -1.72
C VAL A 62 4.30 8.51 -0.82
N VAL A 63 3.68 9.49 -0.15
CA VAL A 63 4.39 10.38 0.77
C VAL A 63 4.91 9.61 1.97
N ALA A 64 4.06 8.76 2.55
CA ALA A 64 4.46 7.88 3.64
C ALA A 64 5.58 6.93 3.22
N TYR A 65 5.44 6.30 2.04
CA TYR A 65 6.49 5.48 1.43
C TYR A 65 7.81 6.24 1.28
N GLY A 66 7.78 7.46 0.74
CA GLY A 66 8.96 8.29 0.55
C GLY A 66 9.62 8.74 1.85
N ILE A 67 8.84 9.21 2.82
CA ILE A 67 9.37 9.59 4.15
C ILE A 67 10.08 8.41 4.80
N GLY A 68 9.45 7.23 4.80
CA GLY A 68 10.06 6.06 5.42
C GLY A 68 11.34 5.60 4.73
N ALA A 69 11.40 5.75 3.41
CA ALA A 69 12.61 5.50 2.63
C ALA A 69 13.77 6.44 3.01
N TYR A 70 13.48 7.73 3.19
CA TYR A 70 14.46 8.70 3.68
C TYR A 70 14.91 8.40 5.11
N VAL A 71 13.98 8.07 6.01
CA VAL A 71 14.31 7.73 7.41
C VAL A 71 15.30 6.58 7.44
N VAL A 72 15.00 5.46 6.75
CA VAL A 72 15.93 4.32 6.68
C VAL A 72 17.24 4.70 6.00
N ALA A 73 17.20 5.52 4.94
CA ALA A 73 18.42 5.94 4.25
C ALA A 73 19.41 6.68 5.18
N PHE A 74 18.90 7.44 6.15
CA PHE A 74 19.72 8.11 7.16
C PHE A 74 20.06 7.22 8.35
N SER A 75 19.13 6.40 8.83
CA SER A 75 19.32 5.66 10.08
C SER A 75 20.01 4.30 9.91
N PHE A 76 19.99 3.67 8.73
CA PHE A 76 20.44 2.28 8.55
C PHE A 76 21.93 2.05 8.91
N LYS A 77 22.78 3.06 8.78
CA LYS A 77 24.20 2.95 9.18
C LYS A 77 24.44 3.14 10.68
N ILE A 78 23.47 3.72 11.40
CA ILE A 78 23.60 4.14 12.80
C ILE A 78 22.84 3.17 13.71
N LEU A 79 21.63 2.79 13.29
CA LEU A 79 20.73 1.93 14.02
C LEU A 79 20.64 0.58 13.33
N PRO A 80 20.42 -0.50 14.10
CA PRO A 80 20.23 -1.79 13.49
C PRO A 80 18.89 -1.84 12.74
N LEU A 81 18.84 -2.66 11.69
CA LEU A 81 17.74 -2.70 10.73
C LEU A 81 16.35 -2.89 11.38
N TRP A 82 16.29 -3.73 12.41
CA TRP A 82 15.07 -4.05 13.15
C TRP A 82 14.48 -2.86 13.90
N LEU A 83 15.26 -1.83 14.20
CA LEU A 83 14.78 -0.57 14.79
C LEU A 83 14.56 0.51 13.72
N SER A 84 15.40 0.52 12.69
CA SER A 84 15.31 1.48 11.58
C SER A 84 13.97 1.38 10.84
N ILE A 85 13.45 0.16 10.61
CA ILE A 85 12.19 -0.04 9.88
C ILE A 85 10.97 0.44 10.70
N PRO A 86 10.78 0.04 11.97
CA PRO A 86 9.71 0.59 12.80
C PRO A 86 9.76 2.11 12.92
N LEU A 87 10.97 2.69 13.05
CA LEU A 87 11.15 4.14 13.11
C LEU A 87 10.64 4.83 11.85
N ALA A 88 10.88 4.26 10.67
CA ALA A 88 10.35 4.75 9.40
C ALA A 88 8.81 4.76 9.37
N GLY A 89 8.18 3.71 9.91
CA GLY A 89 6.73 3.66 10.03
C GLY A 89 6.16 4.67 11.03
N VAL A 90 6.82 4.85 12.18
CA VAL A 90 6.41 5.87 13.17
C VAL A 90 6.54 7.27 12.60
N ALA A 91 7.65 7.59 11.93
CA ALA A 91 7.84 8.89 11.28
C ALA A 91 6.78 9.16 10.21
N ALA A 92 6.47 8.17 9.37
CA ALA A 92 5.41 8.28 8.36
C ALA A 92 4.02 8.46 9.00
N GLY A 93 3.71 7.72 10.07
CA GLY A 93 2.45 7.84 10.81
C GLY A 93 2.29 9.19 11.51
N LEU A 94 3.36 9.73 12.10
CA LEU A 94 3.37 11.06 12.70
C LEU A 94 3.17 12.16 11.65
N PHE A 95 3.86 12.05 10.51
CA PHE A 95 3.67 12.99 9.41
C PHE A 95 2.23 12.94 8.88
N ALA A 96 1.68 11.73 8.69
CA ALA A 96 0.29 11.56 8.29
C ALA A 96 -0.68 12.14 9.32
N LEU A 97 -0.41 12.00 10.63
CA LEU A 97 -1.22 12.61 11.68
C LEU A 97 -1.21 14.14 11.61
N MET A 98 -0.05 14.74 11.37
CA MET A 98 0.09 16.20 11.22
C MET A 98 -0.72 16.72 10.01
N VAL A 99 -0.69 15.99 8.90
CA VAL A 99 -1.33 16.40 7.65
C VAL A 99 -2.79 15.92 7.54
N ALA A 100 -3.22 14.97 8.36
CA ALA A 100 -4.58 14.45 8.37
C ALA A 100 -5.62 15.55 8.61
N LEU A 101 -5.37 16.45 9.56
CA LEU A 101 -6.32 17.50 9.93
C LEU A 101 -6.68 18.46 8.78
N PRO A 102 -5.72 19.06 8.05
CA PRO A 102 -6.06 19.92 6.91
C PRO A 102 -6.64 19.13 5.73
N VAL A 103 -6.12 17.92 5.46
CA VAL A 103 -6.50 17.16 4.26
C VAL A 103 -7.89 16.54 4.39
N LEU A 104 -8.27 16.04 5.57
CA LEU A 104 -9.55 15.37 5.80
C LEU A 104 -10.74 16.34 5.99
N ARG A 105 -10.52 17.66 5.86
CA ARG A 105 -11.58 18.67 5.79
C ARG A 105 -12.29 18.66 4.43
N VAL A 106 -11.63 18.16 3.40
CA VAL A 106 -12.14 18.14 2.02
C VAL A 106 -12.80 16.78 1.74
N ARG A 107 -13.94 16.81 1.02
CA ARG A 107 -14.78 15.64 0.76
C ARG A 107 -14.80 15.24 -0.72
N GLY A 108 -15.07 13.97 -0.96
CA GLY A 108 -15.34 13.44 -2.30
C GLY A 108 -14.13 13.51 -3.25
N PRO A 109 -14.34 13.77 -4.55
CA PRO A 109 -13.25 13.81 -5.55
C PRO A 109 -12.15 14.82 -5.24
N TYR A 110 -12.49 15.92 -4.55
CA TYR A 110 -11.52 16.94 -4.17
C TYR A 110 -10.45 16.44 -3.19
N PHE A 111 -10.77 15.42 -2.37
CA PHE A 111 -9.79 14.78 -1.49
C PHE A 111 -8.71 14.05 -2.30
N VAL A 112 -9.08 13.45 -3.43
CA VAL A 112 -8.15 12.76 -4.34
C VAL A 112 -7.16 13.77 -4.91
N ILE A 113 -7.66 14.89 -5.41
CA ILE A 113 -6.86 15.99 -5.98
C ILE A 113 -5.93 16.58 -4.92
N LEU A 114 -6.45 16.82 -3.71
CA LEU A 114 -5.68 17.39 -2.62
C LEU A 114 -4.55 16.47 -2.16
N THR A 115 -4.81 15.16 -2.02
CA THR A 115 -3.79 14.19 -1.61
C THR A 115 -2.72 13.98 -2.67
N PHE A 116 -3.08 14.04 -3.96
CA PHE A 116 -2.12 14.04 -5.05
C PHE A 116 -1.26 15.32 -5.07
N GLY A 117 -1.89 16.48 -4.93
CA GLY A 117 -1.20 17.77 -4.83
C GLY A 117 -0.23 17.83 -3.65
N LEU A 118 -0.62 17.28 -2.49
CA LEU A 118 0.26 17.13 -1.34
C LEU A 118 1.47 16.24 -1.67
N ALA A 119 1.25 15.12 -2.37
CA ALA A 119 2.34 14.22 -2.75
C ALA A 119 3.35 14.90 -3.67
N GLU A 120 2.87 15.64 -4.67
CA GLU A 120 3.71 16.45 -5.56
C GLU A 120 4.43 17.57 -4.81
N LEU A 121 3.76 18.25 -3.90
CA LEU A 121 4.35 19.31 -3.08
C LEU A 121 5.51 18.78 -2.23
N VAL A 122 5.32 17.66 -1.51
CA VAL A 122 6.38 17.06 -0.69
C VAL A 122 7.55 16.59 -1.56
N LYS A 123 7.26 16.00 -2.73
CA LYS A 123 8.28 15.60 -3.71
C LYS A 123 9.15 16.78 -4.13
N TYR A 124 8.55 17.89 -4.56
CA TYR A 124 9.30 19.05 -5.05
C TYR A 124 10.03 19.81 -3.95
N ILE A 125 9.48 19.86 -2.73
CA ILE A 125 10.20 20.41 -1.57
C ILE A 125 11.49 19.59 -1.33
N LEU A 126 11.39 18.27 -1.27
CA LEU A 126 12.56 17.42 -1.05
C LEU A 126 13.55 17.48 -2.22
N LEU A 127 13.05 17.56 -3.45
CA LEU A 127 13.89 17.72 -4.64
C LEU A 127 14.70 19.03 -4.58
N ASN A 128 14.06 20.13 -4.18
CA ASN A 128 14.73 21.42 -4.03
C ASN A 128 15.79 21.38 -2.93
N VAL A 129 15.47 20.76 -1.79
CA VAL A 129 16.41 20.60 -0.66
C VAL A 129 17.63 19.77 -1.05
N GLU A 130 17.45 18.60 -1.68
CA GLU A 130 18.55 17.74 -2.11
C GLU A 130 19.41 18.42 -3.21
N THR A 131 18.76 19.15 -4.13
CA THR A 131 19.47 19.96 -5.15
C THR A 131 20.30 21.08 -4.51
N GLY A 132 19.75 21.78 -3.51
CA GLY A 132 20.47 22.81 -2.75
C GLY A 132 21.67 22.26 -1.95
N LEU A 133 21.61 20.98 -1.58
CA LEU A 133 22.72 20.25 -0.94
C LEU A 133 23.74 19.68 -1.93
N GLY A 134 23.52 19.84 -3.25
CA GLY A 134 24.37 19.28 -4.30
C GLY A 134 24.35 17.75 -4.37
N LYS A 135 23.33 17.10 -3.79
CA LYS A 135 23.20 15.63 -3.75
C LYS A 135 22.01 15.21 -4.60
N SER A 136 22.25 14.71 -5.81
CA SER A 136 21.16 14.21 -6.66
C SER A 136 20.78 12.76 -6.35
N SER A 137 21.71 11.98 -5.81
CA SER A 137 21.47 10.58 -5.44
C SER A 137 22.32 10.18 -4.24
N ARG A 138 21.83 9.21 -3.47
CA ARG A 138 22.52 8.64 -2.31
C ARG A 138 22.75 7.16 -2.55
N LEU A 139 23.99 6.73 -2.34
CA LEU A 139 24.38 5.33 -2.44
C LEU A 139 24.31 4.67 -1.06
N LEU A 140 23.53 3.61 -0.97
CA LEU A 140 23.38 2.78 0.22
C LEU A 140 24.24 1.52 0.09
N PHE A 141 25.50 1.66 0.47
CA PHE A 141 26.42 0.52 0.60
C PHE A 141 26.14 -0.29 1.87
N GLY A 142 26.28 -1.61 1.78
CA GLY A 142 26.10 -2.54 2.91
C GLY A 142 24.66 -2.98 3.15
N ALA A 143 23.78 -2.84 2.15
CA ALA A 143 22.41 -3.32 2.26
C ALA A 143 22.34 -4.84 2.49
N PRO A 144 21.36 -5.33 3.27
CA PRO A 144 21.16 -6.76 3.50
C PRO A 144 20.89 -7.52 2.19
N LYS A 145 21.12 -8.84 2.22
CA LYS A 145 20.80 -9.71 1.09
C LYS A 145 19.31 -9.61 0.71
N PRO A 146 18.94 -9.73 -0.58
CA PRO A 146 17.55 -9.74 -1.03
C PRO A 146 16.66 -10.72 -0.27
N ASP A 147 17.21 -11.87 0.14
CA ASP A 147 16.53 -12.87 0.95
C ASP A 147 16.03 -12.27 2.27
N THR A 148 16.89 -11.57 3.01
CA THR A 148 16.53 -10.91 4.28
C THR A 148 15.47 -9.83 4.07
N LEU A 149 15.56 -9.08 2.98
CA LEU A 149 14.56 -8.07 2.64
C LEU A 149 13.21 -8.71 2.31
N LEU A 150 13.20 -9.88 1.66
CA LEU A 150 11.98 -10.65 1.41
C LEU A 150 11.31 -11.08 2.72
N TRP A 151 12.05 -11.62 3.69
CA TRP A 151 11.52 -11.99 5.01
C TRP A 151 10.82 -10.83 5.70
N ILE A 152 11.47 -9.66 5.69
CA ILE A 152 10.92 -8.44 6.28
C ILE A 152 9.67 -7.99 5.52
N MET A 153 9.71 -7.98 4.18
CA MET A 153 8.59 -7.52 3.37
C MET A 153 7.36 -8.44 3.48
N VAL A 154 7.56 -9.75 3.54
CA VAL A 154 6.47 -10.71 3.82
C VAL A 154 5.91 -10.49 5.22
N GLY A 155 6.77 -10.25 6.22
CA GLY A 155 6.34 -9.86 7.56
C GLY A 155 5.44 -8.61 7.57
N LEU A 156 5.82 -7.58 6.80
CA LEU A 156 5.02 -6.36 6.63
C LEU A 156 3.70 -6.62 5.90
N ALA A 157 3.69 -7.48 4.88
CA ALA A 157 2.47 -7.85 4.15
C ALA A 157 1.48 -8.61 5.05
N VAL A 158 1.97 -9.53 5.88
CA VAL A 158 1.17 -10.23 6.89
C VAL A 158 0.66 -9.24 7.93
N ALA A 159 1.53 -8.36 8.46
CA ALA A 159 1.13 -7.34 9.42
C ALA A 159 0.04 -6.41 8.86
N ALA A 160 0.14 -6.00 7.60
CA ALA A 160 -0.88 -5.18 6.92
C ALA A 160 -2.22 -5.91 6.81
N THR A 161 -2.18 -7.18 6.41
CA THR A 161 -3.39 -8.00 6.27
C THR A 161 -4.06 -8.23 7.62
N VAL A 162 -3.28 -8.52 8.67
CA VAL A 162 -3.78 -8.70 10.03
C VAL A 162 -4.36 -7.39 10.58
N ALA A 163 -3.68 -6.26 10.34
CA ALA A 163 -4.16 -4.94 10.75
C ALA A 163 -5.51 -4.60 10.09
N LEU A 164 -5.62 -4.80 8.77
CA LEU A 164 -6.88 -4.59 8.05
C LEU A 164 -8.00 -5.48 8.59
N TYR A 165 -7.70 -6.76 8.80
CA TYR A 165 -8.65 -7.72 9.34
C TYR A 165 -9.13 -7.37 10.75
N ALA A 166 -8.21 -6.96 11.62
CA ALA A 166 -8.52 -6.51 12.97
C ALA A 166 -9.39 -5.24 12.94
N VAL A 167 -9.08 -4.28 12.07
CA VAL A 167 -9.86 -3.06 11.89
C VAL A 167 -11.29 -3.41 11.48
N HIS A 168 -11.50 -4.23 10.45
CA HIS A 168 -12.85 -4.61 10.00
C HIS A 168 -13.70 -5.29 11.08
N ARG A 169 -13.10 -6.05 12.01
CA ARG A 169 -13.84 -6.70 13.10
C ARG A 169 -14.04 -5.82 14.33
N SER A 170 -13.26 -4.75 14.45
CA SER A 170 -13.29 -3.87 15.61
C SER A 170 -14.49 -2.90 15.59
N ARG A 171 -14.76 -2.27 16.74
CA ARG A 171 -15.71 -1.14 16.81
C ARG A 171 -15.24 0.05 15.98
N PHE A 172 -13.92 0.20 15.82
CA PHE A 172 -13.31 1.26 15.03
C PHE A 172 -13.66 1.12 13.54
N GLY A 173 -13.51 -0.08 12.97
CA GLY A 173 -13.90 -0.36 11.57
C GLY A 173 -15.38 -0.14 11.31
N ARG A 174 -16.27 -0.59 12.23
CA ARG A 174 -17.71 -0.33 12.10
C ARG A 174 -18.06 1.16 12.08
N GLY A 175 -17.29 2.00 12.79
CA GLY A 175 -17.45 3.45 12.73
C GLY A 175 -16.98 4.02 11.39
N LEU A 176 -15.90 3.50 10.81
CA LEU A 176 -15.45 3.89 9.46
C LEU A 176 -16.44 3.46 8.39
N ASP A 177 -17.01 2.25 8.50
CA ASP A 177 -18.05 1.76 7.60
C ASP A 177 -19.29 2.67 7.64
N ALA A 178 -19.70 3.14 8.82
CA ALA A 178 -20.79 4.10 8.94
C ALA A 178 -20.47 5.45 8.26
N ILE A 179 -19.23 5.94 8.42
CA ILE A 179 -18.76 7.16 7.73
C ILE A 179 -18.79 7.00 6.20
N ARG A 180 -18.48 5.80 5.70
CA ARG A 180 -18.49 5.49 4.27
C ARG A 180 -19.89 5.51 3.66
N GLU A 181 -20.89 5.03 4.40
CA GLU A 181 -22.27 5.02 3.92
C GLU A 181 -22.85 6.45 3.88
N ASP A 182 -22.77 7.17 5.00
CA ASP A 182 -23.16 8.59 5.07
C ASP A 182 -22.46 9.28 6.25
N GLU A 183 -21.48 10.14 5.93
CA GLU A 183 -20.71 10.89 6.92
C GLU A 183 -21.59 11.83 7.77
N THR A 184 -22.61 12.47 7.17
CA THR A 184 -23.49 13.40 7.88
C THR A 184 -24.43 12.64 8.82
N ALA A 185 -24.96 11.49 8.40
CA ALA A 185 -25.76 10.65 9.27
C ALA A 185 -24.93 10.01 10.40
N ALA A 186 -23.69 9.63 10.13
CA ALA A 186 -22.78 9.12 11.16
C ALA A 186 -22.51 10.16 12.26
N GLU A 187 -22.36 11.43 11.88
CA GLU A 187 -22.13 12.54 12.82
C GLU A 187 -23.37 12.81 13.70
N THR A 188 -24.59 12.74 13.16
CA THR A 188 -25.82 12.99 13.94
C THR A 188 -26.10 11.92 15.00
N ILE A 189 -25.67 10.68 14.78
CA ILE A 189 -25.76 9.59 15.77
C ILE A 189 -24.56 9.54 16.74
N GLY A 190 -23.69 10.56 16.71
CA GLY A 190 -22.61 10.75 17.68
C GLY A 190 -21.31 10.00 17.39
N ILE A 191 -21.08 9.51 16.16
CA ILE A 191 -19.79 8.92 15.77
C ILE A 191 -18.76 10.06 15.64
N PRO A 192 -17.60 9.99 16.31
CA PRO A 192 -16.59 11.04 16.21
C PRO A 192 -15.81 10.97 14.89
N VAL A 193 -16.47 11.37 13.81
CA VAL A 193 -16.02 11.26 12.40
C VAL A 193 -14.57 11.72 12.22
N VAL A 194 -14.24 12.94 12.67
CA VAL A 194 -12.90 13.51 12.50
C VAL A 194 -11.83 12.65 13.17
N ARG A 195 -12.06 12.20 14.41
CA ARG A 195 -11.09 11.37 15.15
C ARG A 195 -10.88 10.03 14.47
N LEU A 196 -11.95 9.38 14.00
CA LEU A 196 -11.85 8.09 13.31
C LEU A 196 -11.08 8.22 11.99
N LYS A 197 -11.41 9.23 11.16
CA LYS A 197 -10.71 9.46 9.89
C LYS A 197 -9.22 9.75 10.10
N VAL A 198 -8.89 10.61 11.07
CA VAL A 198 -7.49 10.98 11.39
C VAL A 198 -6.69 9.77 11.86
N LEU A 199 -7.23 8.97 12.79
CA LEU A 199 -6.57 7.77 13.27
C LEU A 199 -6.40 6.72 12.17
N ALA A 200 -7.42 6.54 11.32
CA ALA A 200 -7.36 5.58 10.22
C ALA A 200 -6.31 5.99 9.17
N TYR A 201 -6.22 7.28 8.85
CA TYR A 201 -5.23 7.82 7.91
C TYR A 201 -3.80 7.73 8.46
N ALA A 202 -3.61 8.04 9.74
CA ALA A 202 -2.31 7.90 10.39
C ALA A 202 -1.88 6.43 10.47
N ALA A 203 -2.80 5.52 10.83
CA ALA A 203 -2.52 4.09 10.89
C ALA A 203 -2.20 3.48 9.51
N SER A 204 -2.88 3.94 8.45
CA SER A 204 -2.63 3.45 7.09
C SER A 204 -1.27 3.88 6.55
N ALA A 205 -0.70 4.99 7.03
CA ALA A 205 0.59 5.51 6.60
C ALA A 205 1.80 4.79 7.22
N VAL A 206 1.62 4.09 8.34
CA VAL A 206 2.73 3.41 9.05
C VAL A 206 3.40 2.35 8.18
N ILE A 207 2.61 1.45 7.59
CA ILE A 207 3.14 0.33 6.80
C ILE A 207 3.81 0.79 5.50
N PRO A 208 3.23 1.70 4.70
CA PRO A 208 3.91 2.29 3.55
C PRO A 208 5.27 2.88 3.90
N GLY A 209 5.40 3.57 5.05
CA GLY A 209 6.69 4.07 5.51
C GLY A 209 7.70 2.97 5.76
N MET A 210 7.30 1.89 6.45
CA MET A 210 8.17 0.72 6.63
C MET A 210 8.57 0.08 5.29
N VAL A 211 7.62 -0.09 4.38
CA VAL A 211 7.82 -0.68 3.05
C VAL A 211 8.78 0.16 2.19
N GLY A 212 8.63 1.48 2.18
CA GLY A 212 9.53 2.39 1.50
C GLY A 212 10.96 2.33 2.05
N GLY A 213 11.10 2.19 3.36
CA GLY A 213 12.37 1.93 4.03
C GLY A 213 13.07 0.66 3.53
N VAL A 214 12.34 -0.44 3.44
CA VAL A 214 12.88 -1.72 2.93
C VAL A 214 13.25 -1.62 1.45
N MET A 215 12.43 -0.95 0.65
CA MET A 215 12.71 -0.74 -0.79
C MET A 215 13.91 0.17 -1.03
N ALA A 216 14.16 1.15 -0.16
CA ALA A 216 15.36 1.97 -0.22
C ALA A 216 16.66 1.16 -0.04
N LEU A 217 16.61 0.08 0.75
CA LEU A 217 17.76 -0.81 0.94
C LEU A 217 17.95 -1.75 -0.25
N ARG A 218 16.86 -2.10 -0.94
CA ARG A 218 16.94 -2.92 -2.16
C ARG A 218 17.59 -2.14 -3.30
N SER A 219 17.15 -0.90 -3.53
CA SER A 219 17.71 -0.03 -4.55
C SER A 219 18.99 0.61 -4.01
N THR A 220 20.16 0.03 -4.29
CA THR A 220 21.48 0.49 -3.81
C THR A 220 21.76 1.98 -4.08
N TYR A 221 20.97 2.61 -4.96
CA TYR A 221 20.89 4.06 -5.13
C TYR A 221 19.44 4.53 -4.91
N PHE A 222 19.30 5.71 -4.32
CA PHE A 222 18.01 6.33 -4.04
C PHE A 222 17.98 7.75 -4.60
N GLU A 223 16.92 8.09 -5.33
CA GLU A 223 16.63 9.41 -5.90
C GLU A 223 15.21 9.87 -5.54
N VAL A 224 15.02 11.17 -5.33
CA VAL A 224 13.74 11.77 -4.93
C VAL A 224 12.61 11.40 -5.91
N LEU A 225 12.86 11.53 -7.21
CA LEU A 225 11.86 11.29 -8.26
C LEU A 225 11.41 9.82 -8.32
N GLN A 226 12.30 8.88 -8.00
CA GLN A 226 11.95 7.46 -8.03
C GLN A 226 11.04 7.07 -6.87
N VAL A 227 11.24 7.67 -5.70
CA VAL A 227 10.59 7.19 -4.47
C VAL A 227 9.30 7.93 -4.20
N PHE A 228 9.24 9.22 -4.54
CA PHE A 228 7.99 9.98 -4.55
C PHE A 228 7.25 9.84 -5.88
N ASN A 229 7.38 8.69 -6.55
CA ASN A 229 6.76 8.44 -7.85
C ASN A 229 5.23 8.24 -7.70
N PRO A 230 4.39 9.11 -8.27
CA PRO A 230 2.93 9.01 -8.13
C PRO A 230 2.34 7.73 -8.71
N THR A 231 3.02 7.11 -9.67
CA THR A 231 2.66 5.81 -10.22
C THR A 231 2.49 4.76 -9.12
N ILE A 232 3.27 4.83 -8.03
CA ILE A 232 3.10 3.93 -6.88
C ILE A 232 1.69 4.05 -6.30
N SER A 233 1.21 5.27 -6.04
CA SER A 233 -0.14 5.48 -5.50
C SER A 233 -1.22 5.09 -6.50
N PHE A 234 -1.05 5.39 -7.79
CA PHE A 234 -2.00 4.94 -8.81
C PHE A 234 -2.06 3.42 -8.87
N THR A 235 -0.92 2.73 -8.89
CA THR A 235 -0.87 1.26 -8.90
C THR A 235 -1.52 0.68 -7.65
N ILE A 236 -1.29 1.25 -6.45
CA ILE A 236 -1.99 0.83 -5.21
C ILE A 236 -3.50 0.90 -5.40
N VAL A 237 -4.02 2.04 -5.87
CA VAL A 237 -5.46 2.23 -6.09
C VAL A 237 -5.99 1.25 -7.14
N THR A 238 -5.27 1.06 -8.25
CA THR A 238 -5.66 0.12 -9.31
C THR A 238 -5.72 -1.32 -8.80
N ILE A 239 -4.71 -1.77 -8.05
CA ILE A 239 -4.69 -3.11 -7.42
C ILE A 239 -5.88 -3.27 -6.48
N ALA A 240 -6.16 -2.25 -5.65
CA ALA A 240 -7.28 -2.29 -4.72
C ALA A 240 -8.63 -2.36 -5.42
N ILE A 241 -8.84 -1.56 -6.47
CA ILE A 241 -10.10 -1.53 -7.23
C ILE A 241 -10.32 -2.85 -7.97
N ILE A 242 -9.29 -3.35 -8.67
CA ILE A 242 -9.37 -4.61 -9.42
C ILE A 242 -9.61 -5.79 -8.48
N GLY A 243 -8.91 -5.82 -7.35
CA GLY A 243 -9.08 -6.85 -6.33
C GLY A 243 -10.45 -6.79 -5.64
N GLY A 244 -10.95 -5.57 -5.40
CA GLY A 244 -12.15 -5.27 -4.61
C GLY A 244 -11.77 -4.66 -3.26
N ALA A 245 -11.91 -3.34 -3.13
CA ALA A 245 -11.41 -2.58 -1.97
C ALA A 245 -12.18 -2.84 -0.65
N GLY A 246 -13.35 -3.47 -0.71
CA GLY A 246 -14.24 -3.68 0.45
C GLY A 246 -14.02 -4.99 1.22
N ASP A 247 -13.08 -5.84 0.81
CA ASP A 247 -12.74 -7.09 1.50
C ASP A 247 -11.20 -7.21 1.59
N ALA A 248 -10.70 -7.73 2.72
CA ALA A 248 -9.28 -8.00 2.91
C ALA A 248 -8.71 -9.01 1.90
N ARG A 249 -9.54 -9.85 1.29
CA ARG A 249 -9.14 -10.77 0.20
C ARG A 249 -8.84 -10.05 -1.12
N GLY A 250 -9.50 -8.93 -1.36
CA GLY A 250 -9.43 -8.21 -2.63
C GLY A 250 -8.02 -7.75 -2.97
N PRO A 251 -7.34 -6.97 -2.10
CA PRO A 251 -5.98 -6.51 -2.35
C PRO A 251 -4.97 -7.63 -2.64
N ILE A 252 -5.11 -8.81 -2.00
CA ILE A 252 -4.24 -9.97 -2.26
C ILE A 252 -4.46 -10.51 -3.67
N LEU A 253 -5.71 -10.74 -4.06
CA LEU A 253 -6.05 -11.25 -5.39
C LEU A 253 -5.70 -10.24 -6.48
N GLY A 254 -5.96 -8.95 -6.24
CA GLY A 254 -5.57 -7.86 -7.14
C GLY A 254 -4.06 -7.81 -7.34
N ALA A 255 -3.27 -7.94 -6.27
CA ALA A 255 -1.82 -7.89 -6.36
C ALA A 255 -1.27 -9.11 -7.10
N LEU A 256 -1.79 -10.31 -6.79
CA LEU A 256 -1.41 -11.55 -7.48
C LEU A 256 -1.72 -11.48 -8.97
N PHE A 257 -2.91 -10.97 -9.32
CA PHE A 257 -3.33 -10.80 -10.71
C PHE A 257 -2.45 -9.77 -11.44
N LEU A 258 -2.29 -8.57 -10.89
CA LEU A 258 -1.57 -7.50 -11.58
C LEU A 258 -0.07 -7.81 -11.69
N VAL A 259 0.57 -8.31 -10.63
CA VAL A 259 1.99 -8.69 -10.65
C VAL A 259 2.20 -9.89 -11.58
N GLY A 260 1.37 -10.93 -11.48
CA GLY A 260 1.47 -12.10 -12.35
C GLY A 260 1.27 -11.75 -13.83
N LEU A 261 0.26 -10.93 -14.13
CA LEU A 261 0.01 -10.42 -15.48
C LEU A 261 1.20 -9.58 -15.97
N SER A 262 1.72 -8.68 -15.13
CA SER A 262 2.89 -7.85 -15.47
C SER A 262 4.12 -8.69 -15.77
N GLU A 263 4.33 -9.80 -15.06
CA GLU A 263 5.46 -10.70 -15.28
C GLU A 263 5.33 -11.48 -16.59
N ILE A 264 4.13 -12.00 -16.88
CA ILE A 264 3.84 -12.71 -18.13
C ILE A 264 4.02 -11.77 -19.33
N LEU A 265 3.47 -10.54 -19.24
CA LEU A 265 3.57 -9.56 -20.31
C LEU A 265 5.00 -9.06 -20.51
N GLN A 266 5.77 -8.85 -19.44
CA GLN A 266 7.18 -8.48 -19.55
C GLN A 266 8.00 -9.58 -20.22
N ASN A 267 7.76 -10.85 -19.89
CA ASN A 267 8.45 -11.97 -20.52
C ASN A 267 8.04 -12.19 -21.98
N ALA A 268 6.78 -11.93 -22.34
CA ALA A 268 6.28 -12.12 -23.70
C ALA A 268 6.59 -10.94 -24.64
N SER A 269 6.54 -9.70 -24.15
CA SER A 269 6.67 -8.49 -24.98
C SER A 269 7.29 -7.32 -24.21
N PRO A 270 8.60 -7.35 -23.91
CA PRO A 270 9.27 -6.37 -23.05
C PRO A 270 9.15 -4.91 -23.50
N GLN A 271 8.97 -4.66 -24.80
CA GLN A 271 8.92 -3.29 -25.35
C GLN A 271 7.53 -2.65 -25.23
N ILE A 272 6.46 -3.45 -25.25
CA ILE A 272 5.07 -2.97 -25.36
C ILE A 272 4.27 -3.36 -24.11
N TYR A 273 4.88 -4.01 -23.12
CA TYR A 273 4.19 -4.53 -21.94
C TYR A 273 3.37 -3.47 -21.19
N LEU A 274 3.85 -2.23 -21.09
CA LEU A 274 3.12 -1.13 -20.44
C LEU A 274 1.79 -0.79 -21.15
N ILE A 275 1.78 -0.82 -22.48
CA ILE A 275 0.59 -0.56 -23.30
C ILE A 275 -0.39 -1.73 -23.15
N LEU A 276 0.11 -2.97 -23.27
CA LEU A 276 -0.70 -4.17 -23.09
C LEU A 276 -1.29 -4.25 -21.68
N LEU A 277 -0.50 -3.94 -20.66
CA LEU A 277 -0.93 -3.90 -19.27
C LEU A 277 -2.04 -2.86 -19.10
N GLY A 278 -1.85 -1.63 -19.58
CA GLY A 278 -2.88 -0.59 -19.53
C GLY A 278 -4.19 -1.00 -20.21
N LEU A 279 -4.12 -1.61 -21.39
CA LEU A 279 -5.29 -2.11 -22.11
C LEU A 279 -6.01 -3.22 -21.33
N CYS A 280 -5.27 -4.18 -20.77
CA CYS A 280 -5.83 -5.23 -19.93
C CYS A 280 -6.49 -4.68 -18.66
N LEU A 281 -5.90 -3.64 -18.04
CA LEU A 281 -6.47 -2.99 -16.86
C LEU A 281 -7.77 -2.27 -17.20
N ILE A 282 -7.84 -1.54 -18.32
CA ILE A 282 -9.08 -0.91 -18.81
C ILE A 282 -10.15 -1.98 -19.04
N GLY A 283 -9.79 -3.10 -19.69
CA GLY A 283 -10.68 -4.23 -19.88
C GLY A 283 -11.20 -4.79 -18.54
N CYS A 284 -10.31 -5.02 -17.57
CA CYS A 284 -10.71 -5.52 -16.26
C CYS A 284 -11.69 -4.58 -15.55
N VAL A 285 -11.45 -3.27 -15.58
CA VAL A 285 -12.34 -2.29 -14.93
C VAL A 285 -13.72 -2.25 -15.62
N LEU A 286 -13.77 -2.36 -16.94
CA LEU A 286 -15.03 -2.37 -17.69
C LEU A 286 -15.85 -3.66 -17.49
N PHE A 287 -15.18 -4.82 -17.46
CA PHE A 287 -15.85 -6.12 -17.40
C PHE A 287 -16.03 -6.66 -15.96
N LEU A 288 -15.29 -6.15 -14.98
CA LEU A 288 -15.38 -6.54 -13.56
C LEU A 288 -15.66 -5.33 -12.64
N PRO A 289 -16.85 -4.69 -12.73
CA PRO A 289 -17.17 -3.50 -11.92
C PRO A 289 -17.25 -3.78 -10.40
N THR A 290 -17.36 -5.04 -9.99
CA THR A 290 -17.36 -5.47 -8.57
C THR A 290 -16.01 -6.01 -8.09
N GLY A 291 -14.97 -5.92 -8.93
CA GLY A 291 -13.65 -6.50 -8.69
C GLY A 291 -13.63 -8.03 -8.77
N LEU A 292 -12.43 -8.61 -8.66
CA LEU A 292 -12.20 -10.06 -8.74
C LEU A 292 -12.95 -10.82 -7.63
N VAL A 293 -13.04 -10.26 -6.42
CA VAL A 293 -13.79 -10.87 -5.32
C VAL A 293 -15.30 -10.91 -5.59
N GLY A 294 -15.84 -9.94 -6.33
CA GLY A 294 -17.26 -9.92 -6.71
C GLY A 294 -17.67 -11.13 -7.57
N LEU A 295 -16.77 -11.62 -8.43
CA LEU A 295 -17.01 -12.83 -9.24
C LEU A 295 -17.08 -14.11 -8.41
N LEU A 296 -16.27 -14.21 -7.35
CA LEU A 296 -16.29 -15.36 -6.43
C LEU A 296 -17.60 -15.43 -5.66
N HIS A 297 -18.17 -14.30 -5.26
CA HIS A 297 -19.46 -14.27 -4.56
C HIS A 297 -20.65 -14.53 -5.49
N ARG A 298 -20.63 -14.08 -6.75
CA ARG A 298 -21.71 -14.33 -7.71
C ARG A 298 -21.87 -15.82 -8.07
N LYS A 299 -20.79 -16.62 -8.00
CA LYS A 299 -20.86 -18.07 -8.15
C LYS A 299 -21.30 -18.82 -6.88
N GLY A 300 -21.19 -18.21 -5.70
CA GLY A 300 -21.60 -18.80 -4.42
C GLY A 300 -23.07 -18.59 -4.04
N GLY A 301 -23.77 -17.65 -4.70
CA GLY A 301 -25.18 -17.34 -4.46
C GLY A 301 -26.18 -18.00 -5.42
N ALA A 302 -25.73 -18.94 -6.25
CA ALA A 302 -26.60 -19.77 -7.09
C ALA A 302 -26.84 -21.14 -6.43
N ARG A 303 -27.40 -21.12 -5.21
CA ARG A 303 -28.16 -22.20 -4.59
C ARG A 303 -29.20 -21.60 -3.66
#